data_AF-A0A2S5TKE2-F1
#
_entry.id   AF-A0A2S5TKE2-F1
#
_cell.length_a   1.000
_cell.length_b   1.000
_cell.length_c   1.000
_cell.angle_alpha   90.00
_cell.angle_beta   90.00
_cell.angle_gamma   90.00
#
_symmetry.space_group_name_H-M   'P 1'
#
loop_
_entity.id
_entity.type
_entity.pdbx_description
1 polymer ?
#
loop_
_entity_poly.entity_id
_entity_poly.type
_entity_poly.pdbx_seq_one_letter_code
_entity_poly.pdbx_strand_id
1 'polypeptide(L)'
;MLAAVLLALPLAAAAAVDVRYLNPEKYTDAGQRPGEHRPSESLKRQLTAEMQRLGERYLEPGQELAIDVLDLDLAGRFQWWDASQGQVRVMDGVGWPRMQVRYRLTRGGRTLEQGEDSLSDRRYLEAVPARSSDPLHYEKDMLEAWFRARFAAGRERG
;
A
#
# COMPACT_ATOMS: atom_id res chain seq x y z
N MET A 1 5.76 -15.75 53.12
CA MET A 1 6.30 -14.98 51.97
C MET A 1 5.18 -14.91 50.93
N LEU A 2 4.88 -13.73 50.38
CA LEU A 2 3.84 -13.57 49.35
C LEU A 2 4.49 -13.62 47.97
N ALA A 3 4.07 -14.57 47.13
CA ALA A 3 4.53 -14.67 45.75
C ALA A 3 3.68 -13.77 44.85
N ALA A 4 4.27 -12.71 44.31
CA ALA A 4 3.61 -11.84 43.34
C ALA A 4 3.65 -12.50 41.94
N VAL A 5 2.53 -13.07 41.51
CA VAL A 5 2.38 -13.54 40.12
C VAL A 5 2.15 -12.33 39.23
N LEU A 6 3.18 -11.92 38.48
CA LEU A 6 2.99 -10.97 37.39
C LEU A 6 2.21 -11.68 36.27
N LEU A 7 0.95 -11.30 36.07
CA LEU A 7 0.30 -11.53 34.78
C LEU A 7 0.99 -10.64 33.75
N ALA A 8 1.85 -11.26 32.93
CA ALA A 8 2.30 -10.64 31.70
C ALA A 8 1.08 -10.50 30.77
N LEU A 9 0.45 -9.33 30.79
CA LEU A 9 -0.55 -8.97 29.78
C LEU A 9 0.13 -9.09 28.41
N PRO A 10 -0.47 -9.79 27.43
CA PRO A 10 0.05 -9.76 26.08
C PRO A 10 -0.06 -8.31 25.59
N LEU A 11 1.08 -7.68 25.29
CA LEU A 11 1.05 -6.55 24.38
C LEU A 11 0.47 -7.10 23.08
N ALA A 12 -0.70 -6.60 22.68
CA ALA A 12 -1.19 -6.81 21.34
C ALA A 12 -0.07 -6.34 20.40
N ALA A 13 0.47 -7.25 19.60
CA ALA A 13 1.57 -6.93 18.71
C ALA A 13 1.12 -5.78 17.81
N ALA A 14 1.78 -4.62 17.94
CA ALA A 14 1.53 -3.51 17.04
C ALA A 14 1.76 -4.03 15.61
N ALA A 15 0.85 -3.70 14.69
CA ALA A 15 1.01 -4.12 13.30
C ALA A 15 2.38 -3.64 12.81
N ALA A 16 3.18 -4.55 12.24
CA ALA A 16 4.53 -4.22 11.80
C ALA A 16 4.55 -3.16 10.68
N VAL A 17 3.38 -2.79 10.14
CA VAL A 17 3.18 -1.63 9.27
C VAL A 17 2.03 -0.76 9.78
N ASP A 18 2.32 0.51 10.05
CA ASP A 18 1.34 1.59 10.22
C ASP A 18 1.21 2.39 8.92
N VAL A 19 -0.01 2.80 8.56
CA VAL A 19 -0.28 3.47 7.27
C VAL A 19 -1.21 4.66 7.48
N ARG A 20 -0.74 5.84 7.09
CA ARG A 20 -1.44 7.12 7.22
C ARG A 20 -1.63 7.74 5.84
N TYR A 21 -2.81 8.28 5.56
CA TYR A 21 -3.11 8.96 4.30
C TYR A 21 -3.14 10.47 4.55
N LEU A 22 -2.13 11.19 4.07
CA LEU A 22 -1.95 12.62 4.36
C LEU A 22 -2.55 13.48 3.25
N ASN A 23 -3.44 14.41 3.61
CA ASN A 23 -4.15 15.28 2.67
C ASN A 23 -4.85 14.52 1.51
N PRO A 24 -5.64 13.46 1.78
CA PRO A 24 -6.29 12.64 0.75
C PRO A 24 -7.29 13.39 -0.14
N GLU A 25 -7.59 14.65 0.17
CA GLU A 25 -8.32 15.59 -0.69
C GLU A 25 -7.50 16.19 -1.84
N LYS A 26 -6.19 15.88 -1.94
CA LYS A 26 -5.26 16.42 -2.95
C LYS A 26 -4.62 15.34 -3.85
N TYR A 27 -5.03 14.09 -3.72
CA TYR A 27 -4.48 12.97 -4.50
C TYR A 27 -4.87 13.08 -5.99
N THR A 28 -3.99 12.58 -6.86
CA THR A 28 -4.08 12.74 -8.33
C THR A 28 -5.30 12.08 -8.96
N ASP A 29 -5.50 10.77 -8.77
CA ASP A 29 -6.78 10.07 -9.02
C ASP A 29 -6.94 8.92 -8.02
N ALA A 30 -7.65 9.20 -6.94
CA ALA A 30 -7.96 8.23 -5.90
C ALA A 30 -9.45 7.84 -5.87
N GLY A 31 -10.23 8.25 -6.87
CA GLY A 31 -11.68 8.03 -6.92
C GLY A 31 -12.06 6.62 -7.36
N GLN A 32 -12.98 5.99 -6.64
CA GLN A 32 -13.61 4.74 -7.08
C GLN A 32 -14.98 4.97 -7.75
N ARG A 33 -15.40 6.22 -7.91
CA ARG A 33 -16.66 6.60 -8.57
C ARG A 33 -16.47 7.82 -9.49
N PRO A 34 -17.28 7.97 -10.55
CA PRO A 34 -17.26 9.17 -11.39
C PRO A 34 -17.47 10.44 -10.56
N GLY A 35 -16.58 11.43 -10.71
CA GLY A 35 -16.61 12.68 -9.94
C GLY A 35 -16.12 12.59 -8.48
N GLU A 36 -15.88 11.38 -7.96
CA GLU A 36 -15.09 11.19 -6.74
C GLU A 36 -13.61 11.39 -7.08
N HIS A 37 -12.89 12.18 -6.28
CA HIS A 37 -11.46 12.44 -6.45
C HIS A 37 -10.64 11.99 -5.22
N ARG A 38 -11.31 11.43 -4.20
CA ARG A 38 -10.75 11.11 -2.89
C ARG A 38 -10.75 9.59 -2.66
N PRO A 39 -9.75 9.03 -1.95
CA PRO A 39 -9.74 7.62 -1.61
C PRO A 39 -10.85 7.31 -0.61
N SER A 40 -11.83 6.50 -1.04
CA SER A 40 -12.87 6.02 -0.13
C SER A 40 -12.28 5.18 1.02
N GLU A 41 -12.98 5.10 2.16
CA GLU A 41 -12.51 4.30 3.30
C GLU A 41 -12.29 2.81 2.95
N SER A 42 -12.97 2.30 1.93
CA SER A 42 -12.76 0.94 1.45
C SER A 42 -11.50 0.79 0.60
N LEU A 43 -11.08 1.83 -0.14
CA LEU A 43 -9.77 1.84 -0.82
C LEU A 43 -8.65 1.81 0.21
N LYS A 44 -8.70 2.74 1.17
CA LYS A 44 -7.68 2.89 2.22
C LYS A 44 -7.51 1.60 3.02
N ARG A 45 -8.61 0.94 3.44
CA ARG A 45 -8.53 -0.37 4.12
C ARG A 45 -7.88 -1.45 3.27
N GLN A 46 -8.17 -1.53 1.97
CA GLN A 46 -7.58 -2.55 1.08
C GLN A 46 -6.09 -2.34 0.86
N LEU A 47 -5.66 -1.10 0.60
CA LEU A 47 -4.25 -0.76 0.41
C LEU A 47 -3.46 -0.92 1.74
N THR A 48 -4.03 -0.52 2.87
CA THR A 48 -3.40 -0.72 4.20
C THR A 48 -3.28 -2.20 4.55
N ALA A 49 -4.31 -3.02 4.31
CA ALA A 49 -4.26 -4.46 4.55
C ALA A 49 -3.22 -5.15 3.66
N GLU A 50 -3.06 -4.71 2.41
CA GLU A 50 -2.00 -5.19 1.52
C GLU A 50 -0.61 -4.80 2.05
N MET A 51 -0.40 -3.53 2.43
CA MET A 51 0.88 -3.09 3.00
C MET A 51 1.22 -3.86 4.30
N GLN A 52 0.22 -4.22 5.11
CA GLN A 52 0.40 -5.07 6.30
C GLN A 52 0.77 -6.51 5.93
N ARG A 53 0.07 -7.13 4.96
CA ARG A 53 0.41 -8.45 4.37
C ARG A 53 1.84 -8.49 3.83
N LEU A 54 2.27 -7.41 3.18
CA LEU A 54 3.63 -7.26 2.65
C LEU A 54 4.65 -7.02 3.77
N GLY A 55 4.27 -6.33 4.85
CA GLY A 55 5.05 -6.22 6.07
C GLY A 55 5.36 -7.58 6.70
N GLU A 56 4.33 -8.37 6.98
CA GLU A 56 4.47 -9.76 7.45
C GLU A 56 5.35 -10.61 6.51
N ARG A 57 5.20 -10.42 5.19
CA ARG A 57 5.97 -11.14 4.17
C ARG A 57 7.44 -10.73 4.13
N TYR A 58 7.81 -9.45 4.31
CA TYR A 58 9.15 -8.95 3.98
C TYR A 58 9.96 -8.38 5.14
N LEU A 59 9.34 -7.91 6.22
CA LEU A 59 10.07 -7.40 7.38
C LEU A 59 10.72 -8.54 8.18
N GLU A 60 11.77 -8.20 8.92
CA GLU A 60 12.37 -9.06 9.94
C GLU A 60 11.63 -8.92 11.28
N PRO A 61 11.67 -9.94 12.16
CA PRO A 61 11.10 -9.83 13.51
C PRO A 61 11.59 -8.60 14.29
N GLY A 62 10.66 -7.89 14.93
CA GLY A 62 10.96 -6.67 15.68
C GLY A 62 11.36 -5.45 14.83
N GLN A 63 11.12 -5.48 13.52
CA GLN A 63 11.04 -4.28 12.69
C GLN A 63 9.60 -3.74 12.67
N GLU A 64 9.50 -2.42 12.57
CA GLU A 64 8.26 -1.65 12.49
C GLU A 64 8.40 -0.65 11.32
N LEU A 65 7.38 -0.47 10.50
CA LEU A 65 7.39 0.39 9.32
C LEU A 65 6.22 1.39 9.36
N ALA A 66 6.51 2.67 9.52
CA ALA A 66 5.51 3.72 9.35
C ALA A 66 5.50 4.18 7.89
N ILE A 67 4.32 4.31 7.27
CA ILE A 67 4.12 4.78 5.89
C ILE A 67 3.14 5.95 5.88
N ASP A 68 3.61 7.13 5.46
CA ASP A 68 2.78 8.26 5.03
C ASP A 68 2.54 8.17 3.52
N VAL A 69 1.33 7.84 3.10
CA VAL A 69 0.89 8.05 1.71
C VAL A 69 0.68 9.55 1.50
N LEU A 70 1.31 10.10 0.46
CA LEU A 70 1.33 11.53 0.13
C LEU A 70 0.51 11.87 -1.12
N ASP A 71 0.41 10.92 -2.05
CA ASP A 71 -0.34 11.01 -3.30
C ASP A 71 -0.70 9.60 -3.80
N LEU A 72 -1.79 9.50 -4.57
CA LEU A 72 -2.30 8.27 -5.17
C LEU A 72 -2.97 8.55 -6.53
N ASP A 73 -2.61 7.74 -7.51
CA ASP A 73 -3.14 7.70 -8.86
C ASP A 73 -3.42 6.22 -9.20
N LEU A 74 -4.68 5.86 -9.44
CA LEU A 74 -5.14 4.47 -9.61
C LEU A 74 -5.15 4.06 -11.09
N ALA A 75 -4.84 2.79 -11.38
CA ALA A 75 -4.70 2.26 -12.74
C ALA A 75 -6.03 2.27 -13.55
N GLY A 76 -6.04 2.75 -14.80
CA GLY A 76 -7.25 2.95 -15.61
C GLY A 76 -8.05 4.23 -15.27
N ARG A 77 -9.18 4.49 -15.94
CA ARG A 77 -9.97 5.75 -15.83
C ARG A 77 -11.47 5.55 -16.11
N PHE A 78 -12.30 6.51 -15.68
CA PHE A 78 -13.70 6.56 -16.11
C PHE A 78 -13.83 7.00 -17.58
N GLN A 79 -14.48 6.18 -18.41
CA GLN A 79 -14.83 6.56 -19.79
C GLN A 79 -16.29 7.00 -19.87
N TRP A 80 -16.57 7.92 -20.79
CA TRP A 80 -17.78 8.74 -20.79
C TRP A 80 -18.69 8.54 -22.02
N TRP A 81 -18.30 7.70 -22.99
CA TRP A 81 -19.03 7.53 -24.24
C TRP A 81 -20.15 6.48 -24.21
N ASP A 82 -20.24 5.63 -23.17
CA ASP A 82 -21.35 4.69 -22.98
C ASP A 82 -22.16 5.04 -21.73
N ALA A 83 -23.13 5.93 -21.92
CA ALA A 83 -24.13 6.26 -20.90
C ALA A 83 -25.25 5.20 -20.77
N SER A 84 -25.23 4.12 -21.57
CA SER A 84 -26.29 3.10 -21.62
C SER A 84 -26.05 1.90 -20.69
N GLN A 85 -24.78 1.56 -20.41
CA GLN A 85 -24.39 0.45 -19.52
C GLN A 85 -24.02 0.88 -18.09
N GLY A 86 -24.03 2.19 -17.81
CA GLY A 86 -23.63 2.76 -16.53
C GLY A 86 -22.14 3.13 -16.47
N GLN A 87 -21.79 4.04 -15.56
CA GLN A 87 -20.47 4.69 -15.51
C GLN A 87 -19.41 3.82 -14.80
N VAL A 88 -18.94 2.78 -15.49
CA VAL A 88 -17.90 1.86 -15.01
C VAL A 88 -16.50 2.50 -15.09
N ARG A 89 -15.62 2.22 -14.14
CA ARG A 89 -14.19 2.54 -14.24
C ARG A 89 -13.56 1.59 -15.27
N VAL A 90 -13.24 2.10 -16.45
CA VAL A 90 -12.67 1.29 -17.53
C VAL A 90 -11.16 1.23 -17.35
N MET A 91 -10.62 0.02 -17.28
CA MET A 91 -9.18 -0.18 -17.44
C MET A 91 -8.78 0.11 -18.89
N ASP A 92 -8.58 1.40 -19.22
CA ASP A 92 -7.79 1.75 -20.39
C ASP A 92 -6.33 1.32 -20.15
N GLY A 93 -5.65 0.86 -21.20
CA GLY A 93 -4.24 0.43 -21.14
C GLY A 93 -3.27 1.62 -21.11
N VAL A 94 -3.64 2.70 -20.42
CA VAL A 94 -3.03 4.04 -20.52
C VAL A 94 -3.01 4.77 -19.16
N GLY A 95 -3.74 4.29 -18.14
CA GLY A 95 -3.69 4.79 -16.77
C GLY A 95 -2.84 3.89 -15.88
N TRP A 96 -1.68 4.38 -15.43
CA TRP A 96 -0.70 3.63 -14.66
C TRP A 96 -0.84 3.89 -13.15
N PRO A 97 -0.71 2.88 -12.27
CA PRO A 97 -0.74 3.13 -10.84
C PRO A 97 0.49 3.94 -10.45
N ARG A 98 0.29 4.97 -9.63
CA ARG A 98 1.38 5.74 -9.01
C ARG A 98 1.02 6.04 -7.56
N MET A 99 2.02 5.99 -6.68
CA MET A 99 1.85 6.33 -5.27
C MET A 99 3.11 7.03 -4.77
N GLN A 100 2.98 8.17 -4.12
CA GLN A 100 4.09 8.82 -3.45
C GLN A 100 4.01 8.47 -1.96
N VAL A 101 5.08 7.91 -1.39
CA VAL A 101 5.12 7.50 0.02
C VAL A 101 6.36 8.05 0.71
N ARG A 102 6.20 8.53 1.94
CA ARG A 102 7.32 8.73 2.87
C ARG A 102 7.25 7.66 3.95
N TYR A 103 8.37 7.00 4.22
CA TYR A 103 8.38 5.86 5.11
C TYR A 103 9.54 5.93 6.13
N ARG A 104 9.38 5.21 7.24
CA ARG A 104 10.43 4.99 8.25
C ARG A 104 10.37 3.57 8.75
N LEU A 105 11.49 2.86 8.61
CA LEU A 105 11.76 1.54 9.18
C LEU A 105 12.50 1.71 10.52
N THR A 106 11.93 1.19 11.60
CA THR A 106 12.50 1.19 12.97
C THR A 106 12.67 -0.23 13.50
N ARG A 107 13.57 -0.40 14.47
CA ARG A 107 13.69 -1.60 15.32
C ARG A 107 14.08 -1.15 16.73
N GLY A 108 13.25 -1.48 17.72
CA GLY A 108 13.49 -1.09 19.13
C GLY A 108 13.67 0.43 19.31
N GLY A 109 12.85 1.24 18.62
CA GLY A 109 12.92 2.71 18.64
C GLY A 109 14.07 3.33 17.81
N ARG A 110 15.08 2.56 17.39
CA ARG A 110 16.14 3.04 16.48
C ARG A 110 15.63 3.02 15.04
N THR A 111 15.77 4.13 14.32
CA THR A 111 15.56 4.16 12.86
C THR A 111 16.68 3.36 12.16
N LEU A 112 16.29 2.42 11.31
CA LEU A 112 17.17 1.64 10.43
C LEU A 112 17.28 2.30 9.05
N GLU A 113 16.14 2.72 8.50
CA GLU A 113 16.06 3.43 7.22
C GLU A 113 14.85 4.38 7.23
N GLN A 114 14.89 5.45 6.45
CA GLN A 114 13.74 6.29 6.14
C GLN A 114 13.97 7.01 4.81
N GLY A 115 12.91 7.33 4.08
CA GLY A 115 12.99 7.94 2.76
C GLY A 115 11.64 8.40 2.23
N GLU A 116 11.64 8.95 1.02
CA GLU A 116 10.43 9.32 0.28
C GLU A 116 10.58 8.78 -1.15
N ASP A 117 9.72 7.85 -1.55
CA ASP A 117 9.80 7.09 -2.80
C ASP A 117 8.55 7.36 -3.67
N SER A 118 8.75 7.49 -4.98
CA SER A 118 7.68 7.54 -5.98
C SER A 118 7.51 6.16 -6.63
N LEU A 119 6.49 5.42 -6.20
CA LEU A 119 6.14 4.12 -6.75
C LEU A 119 5.44 4.30 -8.09
N SER A 120 5.87 3.50 -9.08
CA SER A 120 5.22 3.32 -10.38
C SER A 120 5.69 1.98 -10.96
N ASP A 121 4.80 1.24 -11.64
CA ASP A 121 5.23 0.02 -12.31
C ASP A 121 5.92 0.32 -13.65
N ARG A 122 7.24 0.12 -13.68
CA ARG A 122 8.06 0.23 -14.91
C ARG A 122 7.91 -0.96 -15.86
N ARG A 123 7.40 -2.11 -15.40
CA ARG A 123 7.19 -3.33 -16.22
C ARG A 123 5.85 -3.35 -16.95
N TYR A 124 4.96 -2.42 -16.67
CA TYR A 124 3.61 -2.36 -17.22
C TYR A 124 3.54 -2.36 -18.75
N LEU A 125 4.56 -1.83 -19.46
CA LEU A 125 4.66 -1.95 -20.93
C LEU A 125 5.02 -3.37 -21.44
N GLU A 126 5.56 -4.22 -20.56
CA GLU A 126 5.89 -5.63 -20.80
C GLU A 126 4.80 -6.57 -20.24
N ALA A 127 3.86 -6.04 -19.45
CA ALA A 127 2.82 -6.82 -18.79
C ALA A 127 1.71 -7.22 -19.77
N VAL A 128 1.63 -8.53 -20.07
CA VAL A 128 0.42 -9.11 -20.65
C VAL A 128 -0.75 -8.82 -19.69
N PRO A 129 -1.86 -8.22 -20.14
CA PRO A 129 -2.97 -7.85 -19.26
C PRO A 129 -3.48 -9.06 -18.47
N ALA A 130 -3.20 -9.07 -17.16
CA ALA A 130 -3.61 -10.18 -16.33
C ALA A 130 -5.13 -10.20 -16.22
N ARG A 131 -5.74 -11.37 -16.43
CA ARG A 131 -7.17 -11.61 -16.17
C ARG A 131 -7.43 -11.77 -14.67
N SER A 132 -7.01 -10.79 -13.89
CA SER A 132 -7.37 -10.66 -12.49
C SER A 132 -8.81 -10.15 -12.37
N SER A 133 -9.56 -10.70 -11.42
CA SER A 133 -10.84 -10.14 -10.98
C SER A 133 -10.70 -9.14 -9.84
N ASP A 134 -9.47 -8.86 -9.39
CA ASP A 134 -9.14 -7.88 -8.36
C ASP A 134 -8.99 -6.49 -9.00
N PRO A 135 -9.86 -5.51 -8.67
CA PRO A 135 -9.81 -4.17 -9.26
C PRO A 135 -8.61 -3.33 -8.79
N LEU A 136 -7.79 -3.84 -7.87
CA LEU A 136 -6.59 -3.17 -7.35
C LEU A 136 -5.31 -4.00 -7.60
N HIS A 137 -5.29 -4.92 -8.56
CA HIS A 137 -4.15 -5.82 -8.75
C HIS A 137 -2.86 -5.06 -9.14
N TYR A 138 -2.95 -4.01 -9.96
CA TYR A 138 -1.79 -3.23 -10.39
C TYR A 138 -1.17 -2.44 -9.22
N GLU A 139 -2.00 -1.88 -8.34
CA GLU A 139 -1.57 -1.21 -7.11
C GLU A 139 -0.89 -2.20 -6.15
N LYS A 140 -1.44 -3.42 -6.02
CA LYS A 140 -0.89 -4.49 -5.18
C LYS A 140 0.44 -5.02 -5.69
N ASP A 141 0.56 -5.24 -7.01
CA ASP A 141 1.82 -5.68 -7.63
C ASP A 141 2.90 -4.60 -7.58
N MET A 142 2.53 -3.32 -7.75
CA MET A 142 3.41 -2.17 -7.53
C MET A 142 3.90 -2.09 -6.07
N LEU A 143 3.02 -2.30 -5.10
CA LEU A 143 3.37 -2.37 -3.68
C LEU A 143 4.27 -3.56 -3.37
N GLU A 144 3.98 -4.77 -3.87
CA GLU A 144 4.85 -5.95 -3.65
C GLU A 144 6.23 -5.74 -4.29
N ALA A 145 6.31 -5.14 -5.47
CA ALA A 145 7.58 -4.80 -6.11
C ALA A 145 8.41 -3.83 -5.25
N TRP A 146 7.80 -2.77 -4.70
CA TRP A 146 8.47 -1.82 -3.82
C TRP A 146 8.89 -2.44 -2.49
N PHE A 147 7.99 -3.12 -1.78
CA PHE A 147 8.32 -3.81 -0.51
C PHE A 147 9.45 -4.83 -0.69
N ARG A 148 9.43 -5.59 -1.78
CA ARG A 148 10.48 -6.55 -2.11
C ARG A 148 11.82 -5.85 -2.36
N ALA A 149 11.82 -4.77 -3.15
CA ALA A 149 13.03 -4.01 -3.46
C ALA A 149 13.63 -3.31 -2.23
N ARG A 150 12.80 -2.83 -1.30
CA ARG A 150 13.24 -2.06 -0.13
C ARG A 150 13.60 -2.92 1.08
N PHE A 151 12.88 -4.01 1.34
CA PHE A 151 12.94 -4.73 2.62
C PHE A 151 13.36 -6.21 2.54
N ALA A 152 13.26 -6.88 1.39
CA ALA A 152 13.58 -8.33 1.32
C ALA A 152 15.05 -8.68 1.62
N ALA A 153 15.97 -7.73 1.45
CA ALA A 153 17.42 -7.90 1.62
C ALA A 153 17.87 -8.28 3.05
N GLY A 154 16.97 -8.25 4.04
CA GLY A 154 17.24 -8.75 5.39
C GLY A 154 17.36 -10.28 5.48
N ARG A 155 16.69 -11.04 4.59
CA ARG A 155 16.59 -12.51 4.72
C ARG A 155 17.74 -13.33 4.12
N GLU A 156 18.65 -12.71 3.37
CA GLU A 156 19.80 -13.42 2.76
C GLU A 156 21.06 -13.45 3.66
N ARG A 157 20.95 -13.01 4.93
CA ARG A 157 22.06 -12.95 5.90
C ARG A 157 21.69 -13.50 7.28
N GLY A 158 20.88 -14.56 7.31
CA GLY A 158 20.54 -15.37 8.50
C GLY A 158 20.94 -16.82 8.31
#